data_AF-A0A0C2MQ95-F1
#
_entry.id   AF-A0A0C2MQ95-F1
#
_cell.length_a   1.000
_cell.length_b   1.000
_cell.length_c   1.000
_cell.angle_alpha   90.00
_cell.angle_beta   90.00
_cell.angle_gamma   90.00
#
_symmetry.space_group_name_H-M   'P 1'
#
loop_
_entity.id
_entity.type
_entity.pdbx_description
1 polymer ?
#
loop_
_entity_poly.entity_id
_entity_poly.type
_entity_poly.pdbx_seq_one_letter_code
_entity_poly.pdbx_strand_id
1 'polypeptide(L)'
;MRHTAQCIGRVLRSKTDYGIMILADHRFSAPSRIQKLPKWIQDNLIPANIGLSSDDAVQLTIKYLKSMAQPLRKEDQLGVSLLSEEHLKSEKFINRLKSLDSAALETLGPFDQW
;
A
#
# COMPACT_ATOMS: atom_id res chain seq x y z
N MET A 1 -0.57 16.68 7.43
CA MET A 1 -0.17 15.28 7.18
C MET A 1 0.79 15.13 5.99
N ARG A 2 0.99 16.16 5.16
CA ARG A 2 1.92 16.13 4.01
C ARG A 2 3.34 15.68 4.36
N HIS A 3 3.98 16.25 5.39
CA HIS A 3 5.33 15.84 5.79
C HIS A 3 5.39 14.38 6.23
N THR A 4 4.42 13.91 7.01
CA THR A 4 4.33 12.50 7.43
C THR A 4 4.21 11.57 6.23
N ALA A 5 3.32 11.88 5.28
CA ALA A 5 3.16 11.10 4.06
C ALA A 5 4.44 11.09 3.20
N GLN A 6 5.15 12.21 3.13
CA GLN A 6 6.42 12.30 2.42
C GLN A 6 7.50 11.43 3.06
N CYS A 7 7.60 11.41 4.40
CA CYS A 7 8.54 10.54 5.10
C CYS A 7 8.20 9.06 4.89
N ILE A 8 6.92 8.70 4.97
CA ILE A 8 6.44 7.33 4.73
C ILE A 8 6.81 6.88 3.31
N GLY A 9 6.64 7.73 2.31
CA GLY A 9 6.97 7.44 0.92
C GLY A 9 8.44 7.12 0.66
N ARG A 10 9.35 7.42 1.61
CA ARG A 10 10.79 7.09 1.48
C ARG A 10 11.14 5.67 1.89
N VAL A 11 10.23 4.98 2.59
CA VAL A 11 10.47 3.63 3.13
C VAL A 11 10.44 2.57 2.04
N LEU A 12 9.57 2.74 1.02
CA LEU A 12 9.44 1.81 -0.10
C LEU A 12 10.08 2.42 -1.36
N ARG A 13 10.98 1.69 -2.03
CA ARG A 13 11.60 2.16 -3.29
C ARG A 13 11.22 1.29 -4.49
N SER A 14 11.07 -0.01 -4.28
CA SER A 14 10.73 -0.99 -5.31
C SER A 14 9.57 -1.89 -4.87
N LYS A 15 9.01 -2.67 -5.82
CA LYS A 15 7.98 -3.67 -5.50
C LYS A 15 8.50 -4.89 -4.73
N THR A 16 9.82 -5.07 -4.69
CA THR A 16 10.46 -6.13 -3.92
C THR A 16 10.82 -5.68 -2.50
N ASP A 17 10.77 -4.36 -2.24
CA ASP A 17 11.03 -3.83 -0.91
C ASP A 17 9.81 -4.00 -0.02
N TYR A 18 10.06 -4.36 1.24
CA TYR A 18 9.07 -4.30 2.29
C TYR A 18 9.60 -3.42 3.42
N GLY A 19 8.69 -2.82 4.17
CA GLY A 19 9.05 -1.89 5.22
C GLY A 19 7.93 -1.70 6.21
N ILE A 20 8.29 -1.27 7.42
CA ILE A 20 7.37 -1.06 8.52
C ILE A 20 7.29 0.43 8.80
N MET A 21 6.07 0.94 8.93
CA MET A 21 5.79 2.34 9.21
C MET A 21 4.95 2.40 10.47
N ILE A 22 5.48 3.02 11.53
CA ILE A 22 4.80 3.13 12.82
C ILE A 22 4.49 4.60 13.09
N LEU A 23 3.20 4.91 13.28
CA LEU A 23 2.74 6.24 13.67
C LEU A 23 2.53 6.26 15.20
N ALA A 24 3.58 6.60 15.93
CA ALA A 24 3.64 6.49 17.40
C ALA A 24 3.01 7.69 18.13
N ASP A 25 1.77 8.07 17.79
CA ASP A 25 1.01 9.08 18.53
C ASP A 25 -0.50 8.79 18.42
N HIS A 26 -1.20 8.83 19.56
CA HIS A 26 -2.65 8.61 19.63
C HIS A 26 -3.42 9.48 18.63
N ARG A 27 -2.91 10.66 18.30
CA ARG A 27 -3.52 11.53 17.30
C ARG A 27 -3.73 10.79 15.98
N PHE A 28 -2.78 10.00 15.50
CA PHE A 28 -2.90 9.34 14.20
C PHE A 28 -4.03 8.30 14.11
N SER A 29 -4.65 7.91 15.23
CA SER A 29 -5.85 7.04 15.21
C SER A 29 -7.12 7.75 14.71
N ALA A 30 -7.14 9.09 14.74
CA ALA A 30 -8.32 9.85 14.35
C ALA A 30 -8.62 9.71 12.85
N PRO A 31 -9.86 9.40 12.44
CA PRO A 31 -10.24 9.24 11.03
C PRO A 31 -9.88 10.45 10.17
N SER A 32 -10.04 11.66 10.72
CA SER A 32 -9.71 12.92 10.02
C SER A 32 -8.22 13.09 9.70
N ARG A 33 -7.32 12.36 10.37
CA ARG A 33 -5.88 12.34 10.06
C ARG A 33 -5.53 11.21 9.10
N ILE A 34 -6.17 10.05 9.24
CA ILE A 34 -6.00 8.91 8.33
C ILE A 34 -6.47 9.27 6.91
N GLN A 35 -7.63 9.94 6.79
CA GLN A 35 -8.17 10.39 5.50
C GLN A 35 -7.24 11.36 4.75
N LYS A 36 -6.31 12.02 5.45
CA LYS A 36 -5.31 12.93 4.85
C LYS A 36 -4.05 12.22 4.38
N LEU A 37 -3.93 10.91 4.58
CA LEU A 37 -2.85 10.10 4.02
C LEU A 37 -3.16 9.77 2.56
N PRO A 38 -2.16 9.50 1.72
CA PRO A 38 -2.38 8.95 0.39
C PRO A 38 -3.25 7.68 0.39
N LYS A 39 -4.11 7.53 -0.63
CA LYS A 39 -5.09 6.44 -0.74
C LYS A 39 -4.45 5.05 -0.62
N TRP A 40 -3.29 4.84 -1.26
CA TRP A 40 -2.56 3.57 -1.18
C TRP A 40 -2.13 3.18 0.24
N ILE A 41 -1.91 4.15 1.14
CA ILE A 41 -1.63 3.86 2.57
C ILE A 41 -2.94 3.56 3.29
N GLN A 42 -3.99 4.33 3.02
CA GLN A 42 -5.31 4.12 3.63
C GLN A 42 -5.85 2.72 3.33
N ASP A 43 -5.69 2.24 2.11
CA ASP A 43 -6.18 0.92 1.68
C ASP A 43 -5.45 -0.24 2.35
N ASN A 44 -4.19 -0.01 2.77
CA ASN A 44 -3.39 -1.00 3.49
C ASN A 44 -3.44 -0.83 5.02
N LEU A 45 -4.11 0.21 5.53
CA LEU A 45 -4.27 0.44 6.95
C LEU A 45 -5.49 -0.33 7.47
N ILE A 46 -5.25 -1.52 7.99
CA ILE A 46 -6.29 -2.38 8.55
C ILE A 46 -6.80 -1.76 9.85
N PRO A 47 -8.13 -1.67 10.09
CA PRO A 47 -8.69 -1.11 11.32
C PRO A 47 -8.18 -1.77 12.61
N ALA A 48 -7.88 -3.07 12.55
CA ALA A 48 -7.28 -3.83 13.66
C ALA A 48 -5.86 -3.37 14.05
N ASN A 49 -5.16 -2.66 13.17
CA ASN A 49 -3.81 -2.14 13.41
C ASN A 49 -3.81 -0.69 13.91
N ILE A 50 -4.96 -0.14 14.27
CA ILE A 50 -5.11 1.22 14.80
C ILE A 50 -5.25 1.15 16.32
N GLY A 51 -4.50 1.99 17.04
CA GLY A 51 -4.59 2.07 18.51
C GLY A 51 -3.93 0.88 19.23
N LEU A 52 -2.92 0.27 18.60
CA LEU A 52 -2.16 -0.83 19.17
C LEU A 52 -1.35 -0.40 20.40
N SER A 53 -1.20 -1.32 21.35
CA SER A 53 -0.19 -1.19 22.40
C SER A 53 1.21 -1.40 21.82
N SER A 54 2.26 -0.98 22.56
CA SER A 54 3.64 -1.20 22.14
C SER A 54 3.97 -2.68 21.97
N ASP A 55 3.44 -3.53 22.85
CA ASP A 55 3.68 -4.98 22.80
C ASP A 55 3.00 -5.63 21.59
N ASP A 56 1.75 -5.25 21.29
CA ASP A 56 1.04 -5.74 20.11
C ASP A 56 1.73 -5.31 18.81
N ALA A 57 2.19 -4.05 18.77
CA ALA A 57 2.92 -3.51 17.63
C ALA A 57 4.22 -4.30 17.37
N VAL A 58 4.94 -4.68 18.44
CA VAL A 58 6.15 -5.52 18.33
C VAL A 58 5.81 -6.92 17.81
N GLN A 59 4.76 -7.57 18.33
CA GLN A 59 4.37 -8.91 17.87
C GLN A 59 3.95 -8.92 16.40
N LEU A 60 3.14 -7.93 15.98
CA LEU A 60 2.75 -7.76 14.57
C LEU A 60 3.96 -7.50 13.67
N THR A 61 4.89 -6.68 14.12
CA THR A 61 6.15 -6.39 13.41
C THR A 61 6.96 -7.66 13.20
N ILE A 62 7.17 -8.46 14.25
CA ILE A 62 7.93 -9.72 14.16
C ILE A 62 7.26 -10.69 13.18
N LYS A 63 5.93 -10.84 13.27
CA LYS A 63 5.16 -11.70 12.36
C LYS A 63 5.30 -11.24 10.91
N TYR A 64 5.16 -9.94 10.67
CA TYR A 64 5.28 -9.34 9.34
C TYR A 64 6.67 -9.54 8.73
N LEU A 65 7.75 -9.29 9.50
CA LEU A 65 9.11 -9.48 9.02
C LEU A 65 9.38 -10.94 8.65
N LYS A 66 8.91 -11.90 9.45
CA LYS A 66 9.07 -13.33 9.16
C LYS A 66 8.33 -13.76 7.88
N SER A 67 7.11 -13.25 7.66
CA SER A 67 6.36 -13.57 6.44
C SER A 67 6.95 -12.92 5.20
N MET A 68 7.49 -11.70 5.32
CA MET A 68 8.04 -10.96 4.18
C MET A 68 9.49 -11.33 3.85
N ALA A 69 10.24 -11.89 4.79
CA ALA A 69 11.62 -12.34 4.58
C ALA A 69 11.73 -13.65 3.77
N GLN A 70 10.62 -14.21 3.30
CA GLN A 70 10.64 -15.41 2.46
C GLN A 70 11.19 -15.08 1.05
N PRO A 71 11.86 -16.03 0.37
CA PRO A 71 12.39 -15.79 -0.97
C PRO A 71 11.29 -15.41 -1.96
N LEU A 72 11.37 -14.20 -2.52
CA LEU A 72 10.44 -13.72 -3.52
C LEU A 72 10.90 -14.14 -4.92
N ARG A 73 10.25 -15.15 -5.50
CA ARG A 73 10.58 -15.60 -6.86
C ARG A 73 9.97 -14.66 -7.89
N LYS A 74 10.59 -14.57 -9.07
CA LYS A 74 10.08 -13.74 -10.17
C LYS A 74 8.77 -14.29 -10.75
N GLU A 75 8.59 -15.60 -10.72
CA GLU A 75 7.34 -16.28 -11.11
C GLU A 75 6.14 -15.77 -10.32
N ASP A 76 6.31 -15.56 -9.01
CA ASP A 76 5.24 -15.10 -8.12
C ASP A 76 4.85 -13.63 -8.39
N GLN A 77 5.69 -12.87 -9.12
CA GLN A 77 5.44 -11.47 -9.48
C GLN A 77 4.79 -11.31 -10.86
N LEU A 78 4.99 -12.29 -11.76
CA LEU A 78 4.49 -12.27 -13.13
C LEU A 78 2.95 -12.29 -13.15
N GLY A 79 2.35 -11.33 -13.85
CA GLY A 79 0.88 -11.18 -13.97
C GLY A 79 0.22 -10.43 -12.80
N VAL A 80 0.98 -10.07 -11.76
CA VAL A 80 0.52 -9.23 -10.64
C VAL A 80 1.22 -7.87 -10.65
N SER A 81 2.55 -7.87 -10.49
CA SER A 81 3.37 -6.65 -10.41
C SER A 81 4.32 -6.48 -11.59
N LEU A 82 4.67 -7.58 -12.27
CA LEU A 82 5.51 -7.60 -13.47
C LEU A 82 4.69 -8.12 -14.66
N LEU A 83 4.75 -7.43 -15.79
CA LEU A 83 4.00 -7.78 -17.00
C LEU A 83 4.95 -8.32 -18.07
N SER A 84 4.56 -9.43 -18.70
CA SER A 84 5.20 -9.96 -19.90
C SER A 84 4.49 -9.46 -21.15
N GLU A 85 5.14 -9.59 -22.30
CA GLU A 85 4.55 -9.21 -23.59
C GLU A 85 3.24 -9.95 -23.88
N GLU A 86 3.16 -11.23 -23.49
CA GLU A 86 1.97 -12.06 -23.62
C GLU A 86 0.78 -11.50 -22.81
N HIS A 87 1.04 -10.97 -21.62
CA HIS A 87 0.00 -10.34 -20.80
C HIS A 87 -0.52 -9.05 -21.45
N LEU A 88 0.34 -8.29 -22.13
CA LEU A 88 -0.07 -7.06 -22.83
C LEU A 88 -0.89 -7.34 -24.08
N LYS A 89 -0.68 -8.48 -24.76
CA LYS A 89 -1.45 -8.90 -25.94
C LYS A 89 -2.79 -9.55 -25.58
N SER A 90 -3.01 -9.90 -24.32
CA SER A 90 -4.24 -10.53 -23.85
C SER A 90 -5.39 -9.51 -23.70
N GLU A 91 -6.43 -9.63 -24.52
CA GLU A 91 -7.64 -8.80 -24.41
C GLU A 91 -8.31 -8.91 -23.03
N LYS A 92 -8.28 -10.11 -22.43
CA LYS A 92 -8.80 -10.33 -21.07
C LYS A 92 -8.07 -9.49 -20.03
N PHE A 93 -6.75 -9.38 -20.17
CA PHE A 93 -5.93 -8.59 -19.25
C PHE A 93 -6.15 -7.08 -19.46
N ILE A 94 -6.25 -6.63 -20.71
CA ILE A 94 -6.58 -5.24 -21.04
C ILE A 94 -7.95 -4.85 -20.48
N ASN A 95 -8.96 -5.72 -20.61
CA ASN A 95 -10.29 -5.46 -20.07
C ASN A 95 -10.29 -5.40 -18.54
N ARG A 96 -9.48 -6.24 -17.87
CA ARG A 96 -9.26 -6.15 -16.42
C ARG A 96 -8.58 -4.84 -16.02
N LEU A 97 -7.59 -4.37 -16.77
CA LEU A 97 -6.95 -3.08 -16.49
C LEU A 97 -7.96 -1.93 -16.63
N LYS A 98 -8.76 -1.92 -17.70
CA LYS A 98 -9.82 -0.93 -17.92
C LYS A 98 -10.86 -0.92 -16.81
N SER A 99 -11.25 -2.09 -16.29
CA SER A 99 -12.20 -2.17 -15.17
C SER A 99 -11.60 -1.67 -13.84
N LEU A 100 -10.29 -1.85 -13.64
CA LEU A 100 -9.58 -1.34 -12.46
C LEU A 100 -9.37 0.18 -12.55
N ASP A 101 -9.10 0.70 -13.74
CA ASP A 101 -8.90 2.14 -13.98
C ASP A 101 -10.21 2.92 -13.78
N SER A 102 -11.34 2.36 -14.22
CA SER A 102 -12.67 2.94 -13.95
C SER A 102 -13.05 2.93 -12.46
N ALA A 103 -12.63 1.90 -11.70
CA ALA A 103 -12.76 1.89 -10.25
C ALA A 103 -11.80 2.89 -9.53
N ALA A 104 -10.64 3.18 -10.13
CA ALA A 104 -9.67 4.14 -9.60
C ALA A 104 -10.05 5.60 -9.89
N LEU A 105 -10.66 5.88 -11.06
CA LEU A 105 -11.12 7.21 -11.48
C LEU A 105 -12.24 7.78 -10.58
N GLU A 106 -13.07 6.94 -9.96
CA GLU A 106 -14.05 7.39 -8.94
C GLU A 106 -13.38 7.89 -7.64
N THR A 107 -12.11 7.54 -7.41
CA THR A 107 -11.35 7.90 -6.19
C THR A 107 -10.33 9.02 -6.37
N LEU A 108 -10.05 9.41 -7.62
CA LEU A 108 -9.22 10.55 -7.96
C LEU A 108 -10.11 11.78 -8.13
N GLY A 109 -10.28 12.55 -7.04
CA GLY A 109 -10.72 13.94 -7.17
C GLY A 109 -9.82 14.71 -8.15
N PRO A 110 -10.33 15.78 -8.79
CA PRO A 110 -9.67 16.43 -9.92
C PRO A 110 -8.24 16.83 -9.55
N PHE A 111 -7.29 16.44 -10.40
CA PHE A 111 -5.85 16.65 -10.22
C PHE A 111 -5.42 18.13 -10.30
N ASP A 112 -6.39 19.05 -10.43
CA ASP A 112 -6.21 20.49 -10.69
C ASP A 112 -6.54 21.38 -9.48
N GLN A 113 -6.39 20.88 -8.25
CA GLN A 113 -6.42 21.75 -7.05
C GLN A 113 -5.30 21.36 -6.07
N TRP A 114 -4.10 21.85 -6.38
CA TRP A 114 -3.03 22.08 -5.41
C TRP A 114 -2.98 23.56 -5.04
#